data_AF-A0A1Q5XD50-F1
#
_entry.id   AF-A0A1Q5XD50-F1
#
_cell.length_a   1.000
_cell.length_b   1.000
_cell.length_c   1.000
_cell.angle_alpha   90.00
_cell.angle_beta   90.00
_cell.angle_gamma   90.00
#
_symmetry.space_group_name_H-M   'P 1'
#
loop_
_entity.id
_entity.type
_entity.pdbx_description
1 polymer ?
#
loop_
_entity_poly.entity_id
_entity_poly.type
_entity_poly.pdbx_seq_one_letter_code
_entity_poly.pdbx_strand_id
1 'polypeptide(L)'
;NYNSLDLVNFIEVSWHIKDDFDCIFRGINVFKTKAESLLEQMENGNASSCYDRKKAETGSTYHFPKLSLTLWRSSKFDEKDMEEQWFKNLSVADQLEEMRLLYFESVSIHNYTI
;
A
#
# COMPACT_ATOMS: atom_id res chain seq x y z
N ASN A 1 -13.75 5.08 11.65
CA ASN A 1 -14.16 4.63 13.01
C ASN A 1 -13.85 5.69 14.04
N TYR A 2 -14.67 5.84 15.08
CA TYR A 2 -14.48 6.82 16.16
C TYR A 2 -14.14 6.11 17.49
N ASN A 3 -13.43 6.78 18.41
CA ASN A 3 -13.24 6.29 19.79
C ASN A 3 -14.45 6.60 20.68
N SER A 4 -14.37 6.23 21.96
CA SER A 4 -15.38 6.55 22.99
C SER A 4 -15.52 8.04 23.30
N LEU A 5 -14.67 8.91 22.70
CA LEU A 5 -14.73 10.37 22.80
C LEU A 5 -15.22 11.00 21.49
N ASP A 6 -15.78 10.21 20.57
CA ASP A 6 -16.23 10.62 19.23
C ASP A 6 -15.12 11.24 18.36
N LEU A 7 -13.85 10.91 18.61
CA LEU A 7 -12.71 11.32 17.77
C LEU A 7 -12.40 10.26 16.73
N VAL A 8 -11.99 10.69 15.53
CA VAL A 8 -11.62 9.77 14.45
C VAL A 8 -10.40 8.95 14.87
N ASN A 9 -10.57 7.64 14.88
CA ASN A 9 -9.57 6.65 15.24
C ASN A 9 -8.97 5.92 14.04
N PHE A 10 -9.68 5.95 12.91
CA PHE A 10 -9.30 5.23 11.72
C PHE A 10 -9.89 5.90 10.49
N ILE A 11 -9.01 6.21 9.54
CA ILE A 11 -9.35 6.64 8.20
C ILE A 11 -8.70 5.65 7.25
N GLU A 12 -9.49 5.15 6.30
CA GLU A 12 -8.99 4.36 5.18
C GLU A 12 -9.42 5.04 3.89
N VAL A 13 -8.48 5.03 2.95
CA VAL A 13 -8.68 5.54 1.61
C VAL A 13 -8.37 4.40 0.65
N SER A 14 -9.30 4.16 -0.28
CA SER A 14 -9.13 3.18 -1.36
C SER A 14 -8.57 3.85 -2.61
N TRP A 15 -7.76 3.10 -3.36
CA TRP A 15 -7.16 3.52 -4.62
C TRP A 15 -8.17 3.95 -5.70
N HIS A 16 -9.46 3.60 -5.56
CA HIS A 16 -10.49 4.02 -6.51
C HIS A 16 -10.58 5.55 -6.66
N ILE A 17 -10.11 6.32 -5.66
CA ILE A 17 -10.09 7.78 -5.74
C ILE A 17 -8.85 8.36 -6.44
N LYS A 18 -7.88 7.54 -6.85
CA LYS A 18 -6.56 8.00 -7.35
C LYS A 18 -6.63 8.90 -8.59
N ASP A 19 -7.72 8.78 -9.36
CA ASP A 19 -7.95 9.54 -10.57
C ASP A 19 -8.59 10.92 -10.25
N ASP A 20 -9.20 11.05 -9.07
CA ASP A 20 -9.85 12.27 -8.59
C ASP A 20 -8.99 13.05 -7.57
N PHE A 21 -8.17 12.35 -6.78
CA PHE A 21 -7.37 12.92 -5.69
C PHE A 21 -5.96 12.32 -5.61
N ASP A 22 -4.99 13.17 -5.30
CA ASP A 22 -3.64 12.73 -4.93
C ASP A 22 -3.54 12.43 -3.43
N CYS A 23 -3.34 11.16 -3.09
CA CYS A 23 -3.07 10.73 -1.73
C CYS A 23 -1.57 10.85 -1.43
N ILE A 24 -1.16 11.96 -0.81
CA ILE A 24 0.25 12.28 -0.58
C ILE A 24 0.64 11.99 0.87
N PHE A 25 1.66 11.15 1.05
CA PHE A 25 2.31 10.93 2.34
C PHE A 25 3.78 11.33 2.25
N ARG A 26 4.20 12.32 3.06
CA ARG A 26 5.59 12.85 3.07
C ARG A 26 6.13 13.22 1.68
N GLY A 27 5.28 13.76 0.81
CA GLY A 27 5.65 14.15 -0.55
C GLY A 27 5.59 13.03 -1.60
N ILE A 28 5.22 11.80 -1.22
CA ILE A 28 5.09 10.65 -2.12
C ILE A 28 3.62 10.35 -2.37
N ASN A 29 3.24 10.13 -3.63
CA ASN A 29 1.87 9.75 -3.98
C ASN A 29 1.66 8.25 -3.80
N VAL A 30 0.89 7.87 -2.78
CA VAL A 30 0.74 6.48 -2.34
C VAL A 30 0.15 5.57 -3.42
N PHE A 31 -0.80 6.06 -4.22
CA PHE A 31 -1.49 5.25 -5.24
C PHE A 31 -0.86 5.34 -6.63
N LYS A 32 0.09 6.27 -6.85
CA LYS A 32 0.78 6.45 -8.14
C LYS A 32 2.25 6.04 -8.08
N THR A 33 2.77 5.63 -6.92
CA THR A 33 4.10 5.06 -6.74
C THR A 33 4.01 3.54 -6.58
N LYS A 34 4.82 2.80 -7.33
CA LYS A 34 4.87 1.32 -7.27
C LYS A 34 5.20 0.85 -5.86
N ALA A 35 4.58 -0.25 -5.43
CA ALA A 35 4.65 -0.75 -4.07
C ALA A 35 6.09 -0.92 -3.57
N GLU A 36 6.96 -1.61 -4.32
CA GLU A 36 8.37 -1.82 -3.95
C GLU A 36 9.13 -0.49 -3.82
N SER A 37 8.92 0.46 -4.74
CA SER A 37 9.55 1.79 -4.65
C SER A 37 9.01 2.62 -3.50
N LEU A 38 7.71 2.53 -3.20
CA LEU A 38 7.11 3.22 -2.07
C LEU A 38 7.67 2.68 -0.75
N LEU A 39 7.75 1.35 -0.61
CA LEU A 39 8.32 0.69 0.56
C LEU A 39 9.78 1.09 0.76
N GLU A 40 10.58 1.07 -0.31
CA GLU A 40 11.98 1.52 -0.27
C GLU A 40 12.11 2.98 0.17
N GLN A 41 11.33 3.89 -0.41
CA GLN A 41 11.35 5.31 -0.04
C GLN A 41 10.89 5.54 1.41
N MET A 42 9.92 4.75 1.87
CA MET A 42 9.44 4.81 3.25
C MET A 42 10.47 4.27 4.24
N GLU A 43 11.17 3.16 3.94
CA GLU A 43 12.23 2.60 4.78
C GLU A 43 13.47 3.50 4.81
N ASN A 44 13.88 4.07 3.66
CA ASN A 44 15.07 4.94 3.54
C ASN A 44 14.96 6.25 4.36
N GLY A 45 13.76 6.66 4.75
CA GLY A 45 13.53 7.86 5.54
C GLY A 45 13.94 7.76 7.02
N ASN A 46 14.00 6.56 7.63
CA ASN A 46 14.45 6.28 9.00
C ASN A 46 14.34 4.77 9.32
N ALA A 47 15.22 4.17 10.13
CA ALA A 47 15.01 2.81 10.66
C ALA A 47 13.69 2.64 11.47
N SER A 48 13.10 3.74 11.91
CA SER A 48 11.79 3.81 12.56
C SER A 48 10.60 3.66 11.60
N SER A 49 10.78 3.73 10.29
CA SER A 49 9.73 3.52 9.30
C SER A 49 9.82 2.14 8.63
N CYS A 50 10.50 1.18 9.24
CA CYS A 50 10.37 -0.22 8.83
C CYS A 50 8.96 -0.72 9.19
N TYR A 51 8.30 -1.36 8.22
CA TYR A 51 7.05 -2.05 8.48
C TYR A 51 7.29 -3.38 9.23
N ASP A 52 6.26 -3.87 9.91
CA ASP A 52 6.29 -5.16 10.60
C ASP A 52 6.33 -6.29 9.56
N ARG A 53 7.53 -6.84 9.34
CA ARG A 53 7.76 -7.91 8.37
C ARG A 53 7.03 -9.21 8.72
N LYS A 54 6.73 -9.46 9.99
CA LYS A 54 5.95 -10.65 10.40
C LYS A 54 4.49 -10.52 9.97
N LYS A 55 3.94 -9.29 10.03
CA LYS A 55 2.59 -9.01 9.51
C LYS A 55 2.53 -8.99 7.98
N ALA A 56 3.65 -8.67 7.34
CA ALA A 56 3.79 -8.67 5.89
C ALA A 56 4.06 -10.05 5.27
N GLU A 57 4.14 -11.13 6.05
CA GLU A 57 4.38 -12.50 5.53
C GLU A 57 3.32 -12.98 4.53
N THR A 58 2.13 -12.37 4.53
CA THR A 58 1.07 -12.64 3.55
C THR A 58 1.24 -11.85 2.24
N GLY A 59 2.19 -10.92 2.16
CA GLY A 59 2.41 -10.04 0.99
C GLY A 59 1.33 -8.95 0.81
N SER A 60 0.31 -8.95 1.66
CA SER A 60 -0.88 -8.11 1.47
C SER A 60 -0.94 -6.90 2.38
N THR A 61 -0.39 -6.96 3.60
CA THR A 61 -0.51 -5.88 4.60
C THR A 61 0.85 -5.41 5.10
N TYR A 62 1.13 -4.13 4.96
CA TYR A 62 2.38 -3.48 5.38
C TYR A 62 2.07 -2.46 6.46
N HIS A 63 2.26 -2.86 7.71
CA HIS A 63 1.94 -2.05 8.87
C HIS A 63 3.18 -1.30 9.37
N PHE A 64 3.09 0.02 9.49
CA PHE A 64 4.14 0.93 9.95
C PHE A 64 3.74 1.54 11.31
N PRO A 65 4.04 0.88 12.45
CA PRO A 65 3.53 1.28 13.76
C PRO A 65 3.89 2.72 14.14
N LYS A 66 5.15 3.12 13.92
CA LYS A 66 5.64 4.46 14.28
C LYS A 66 5.08 5.58 13.38
N LEU A 67 4.54 5.23 12.23
CA LEU A 67 3.85 6.15 11.33
C LEU A 67 2.32 6.10 11.54
N SER A 68 1.85 5.19 12.39
CA SER A 68 0.44 4.82 12.52
C SER A 68 -0.26 4.59 11.19
N LEU A 69 0.46 4.01 10.23
CA LEU A 69 0.04 3.89 8.84
C LEU A 69 0.07 2.41 8.41
N THR A 70 -0.91 2.02 7.61
CA THR A 70 -0.97 0.68 7.02
C THR A 70 -1.22 0.82 5.52
N LEU A 71 -0.42 0.13 4.72
CA LEU A 71 -0.62 -0.02 3.27
C LEU A 71 -1.12 -1.44 2.98
N TRP A 72 -2.08 -1.55 2.08
CA TRP A 72 -2.66 -2.84 1.73
C TRP A 72 -2.76 -3.04 0.21
N ARG A 73 -2.51 -4.27 -0.22
CA ARG A 73 -2.79 -4.78 -1.57
C ARG A 73 -3.20 -6.25 -1.46
N SER A 74 -3.98 -6.73 -2.40
CA SER A 74 -4.54 -8.08 -2.40
C SER A 74 -3.47 -9.15 -2.58
N SER A 75 -2.50 -8.92 -3.48
CA SER A 75 -1.38 -9.83 -3.72
C SER A 75 -0.09 -9.07 -4.02
N LYS A 76 1.04 -9.75 -3.81
CA LYS A 76 2.35 -9.26 -4.25
C LYS A 76 2.51 -9.56 -5.74
N PHE A 77 2.72 -8.50 -6.52
CA PHE A 77 3.10 -8.55 -7.92
C PHE A 77 4.23 -7.54 -8.16
N ASP A 78 5.29 -8.01 -8.82
CA ASP A 78 6.51 -7.25 -9.11
C ASP A 78 6.74 -7.21 -10.63
N GLU A 79 7.54 -6.26 -11.14
CA GLU A 79 7.81 -6.15 -12.59
C GLU A 79 8.41 -7.41 -13.20
N LYS A 80 9.21 -8.16 -12.44
CA LYS A 80 9.77 -9.45 -12.88
C LYS A 80 8.69 -10.48 -13.22
N ASP A 81 7.51 -10.39 -12.59
CA ASP A 81 6.42 -11.31 -12.83
C ASP A 81 5.80 -11.10 -14.22
N MET A 82 5.98 -9.92 -14.81
CA MET A 82 5.58 -9.63 -16.19
C MET A 82 6.41 -10.42 -17.22
N GLU A 83 7.59 -10.91 -16.82
CA GLU A 83 8.44 -11.73 -17.68
C GLU A 83 8.08 -13.22 -17.64
N GLU A 84 7.28 -13.63 -16.67
CA GLU A 84 6.89 -15.01 -16.46
C GLU A 84 5.91 -15.51 -17.52
N GLN A 85 5.99 -16.80 -17.84
CA GLN A 85 5.16 -17.42 -18.87
C GLN A 85 3.67 -17.36 -18.52
N TRP A 86 3.31 -17.50 -17.24
CA TRP A 86 1.92 -17.43 -16.82
C TRP A 86 1.31 -16.06 -17.15
N PHE A 87 2.04 -14.96 -16.92
CA PHE A 87 1.58 -13.60 -17.21
C PHE A 87 1.52 -13.34 -18.72
N LYS A 88 2.53 -13.79 -19.47
CA LYS A 88 2.57 -13.64 -20.93
C LYS A 88 1.43 -14.40 -21.64
N ASN A 89 0.92 -15.46 -21.03
CA ASN A 89 -0.19 -16.26 -21.55
C ASN A 89 -1.58 -15.69 -21.22
N LEU A 90 -1.67 -14.66 -20.37
CA LEU A 90 -2.92 -13.98 -20.05
C LEU A 90 -3.43 -13.15 -21.24
N SER A 91 -4.73 -12.88 -21.25
CA SER A 91 -5.29 -11.87 -22.16
C SER A 91 -4.78 -10.47 -21.78
N VAL A 92 -4.83 -9.52 -22.72
CA VAL A 92 -4.45 -8.12 -22.43
C VAL A 92 -5.28 -7.53 -21.28
N ALA A 93 -6.56 -7.88 -21.21
CA ALA A 93 -7.44 -7.41 -20.13
C ALA A 93 -6.99 -7.96 -18.76
N ASP A 94 -6.63 -9.24 -18.71
CA ASP A 94 -6.16 -9.88 -17.48
C ASP A 94 -4.76 -9.38 -17.09
N GLN A 95 -3.87 -9.11 -18.06
CA GLN A 95 -2.58 -8.47 -17.78
C GLN A 95 -2.75 -7.09 -17.16
N LEU A 96 -3.68 -6.29 -17.66
CA LEU A 96 -3.98 -4.98 -17.09
C LEU A 96 -4.52 -5.09 -15.66
N GLU A 97 -5.31 -6.13 -15.38
CA GLU A 97 -5.79 -6.45 -14.04
C GLU A 97 -4.62 -6.76 -13.09
N GLU A 98 -3.76 -7.70 -13.47
CA GLU A 98 -2.56 -8.06 -12.69
C GLU A 98 -1.62 -6.86 -12.48
N MET A 99 -1.43 -6.01 -13.49
CA MET A 99 -0.58 -4.82 -13.38
C MET A 99 -1.09 -3.80 -12.34
N ARG A 100 -2.36 -3.85 -11.92
CA ARG A 100 -2.85 -3.01 -10.83
C ARG A 100 -2.16 -3.33 -9.50
N LEU A 101 -1.73 -4.57 -9.32
CA LEU A 101 -1.06 -5.09 -8.12
C LEU A 101 0.38 -4.59 -7.96
N LEU A 102 0.91 -3.89 -8.96
CA LEU A 102 2.16 -3.11 -8.85
C LEU A 102 2.02 -1.95 -7.84
N TYR A 103 0.81 -1.59 -7.45
CA TYR A 103 0.51 -0.45 -6.57
C TYR A 103 -0.25 -0.91 -5.32
N PHE A 104 -0.35 -0.02 -4.33
CA PHE A 104 -1.22 -0.26 -3.17
C PHE A 104 -2.68 0.06 -3.49
N GLU A 105 -3.59 -0.74 -2.95
CA GLU A 105 -5.04 -0.64 -3.17
C GLU A 105 -5.74 0.12 -2.05
N SER A 106 -5.16 0.16 -0.85
CA SER A 106 -5.62 1.05 0.21
C SER A 106 -4.48 1.53 1.10
N VAL A 107 -4.72 2.69 1.71
CA VAL A 107 -3.91 3.24 2.79
C VAL A 107 -4.80 3.62 3.94
N SER A 108 -4.37 3.32 5.14
CA SER A 108 -5.07 3.73 6.35
C SER A 108 -4.14 4.35 7.37
N ILE A 109 -4.71 5.26 8.16
CA ILE A 109 -4.08 5.85 9.33
C ILE A 109 -4.90 5.52 10.56
N HIS A 110 -4.20 5.20 11.63
CA HIS A 110 -4.78 4.88 12.93
C HIS A 110 -4.40 5.95 13.94
N ASN A 111 -5.33 6.30 14.82
CA ASN A 111 -4.99 7.06 16.00
C ASN A 111 -4.75 6.07 17.15
N TYR A 112 -3.48 5.76 17.42
CA TYR A 112 -3.13 5.06 18.64
C TYR A 112 -3.05 6.10 19.76
N THR A 113 -4.11 6.18 20.58
CA THR A 113 -4.01 6.88 21.87
C THR A 113 -3.06 6.05 22.73
N ILE A 114 -1.85 6.56 22.98
CA ILE A 114 -0.90 6.01 23.95
C ILE A 114 -1.40 6.36 25.35
#